data_AF-K9FDD6-F1
#
_entry.id   AF-K9FDD6-F1
#
_cell.length_a   1.000
_cell.length_b   1.000
_cell.length_c   1.000
_cell.angle_alpha   90.00
_cell.angle_beta   90.00
_cell.angle_gamma   90.00
#
_symmetry.space_group_name_H-M   'P 1'
#
loop_
_entity.id
_entity.type
_entity.pdbx_description
1 polymer ?
#
loop_
_entity_poly.entity_id
_entity_poly.type
_entity_poly.pdbx_seq_one_letter_code
_entity_poly.pdbx_strand_id
1 'polypeptide(L)'
;MLSIDNLPTAPEIPEGPTESHVLSQVEQDEKGLSQKAGDTEEITNVGWGESPDAIEEPFIAGLSNEDLWMLIRRFDKVYILSWLFEIFVPTILAILLALVVYPPCRSLMFPPAPIPLVNKDTGGVQKPKAGILGSNDSITGAPEKFKGEAAEQEASNLIASVASVAVGSAVGKHDQGVPDDAPLEDDVPDTMDIVANTANAQSAAHGKVPTDSHDKTRQPMKQSVMDAANSLMQLIGDITDTYEKLGNALSATAPFPQLSPRLRLVAVLGPVLLVSIMTSCYLFMKLITLLIGLAFFGDPVIKRGVSSLNRRLPNWQNFIQLQNSLLNGIPTNAQLAITLLRIGEANASPLPPLQPHQKKCPRDQLLYTRRN
;
A
#
# COMPACT_ATOMS: atom_id res chain seq x y z
N MET A 1 15.66 -42.56 -42.48
CA MET A 1 16.85 -41.71 -42.36
C MET A 1 16.42 -40.31 -42.76
N LEU A 2 15.89 -39.54 -41.80
CA LEU A 2 15.45 -38.15 -41.97
C LEU A 2 15.76 -37.38 -40.68
N SER A 3 16.27 -36.16 -40.85
CA SER A 3 16.99 -35.31 -39.90
C SER A 3 16.26 -34.98 -38.60
N ILE A 4 17.08 -34.91 -37.55
CA ILE A 4 16.90 -34.14 -36.32
C ILE A 4 16.87 -32.66 -36.72
N ASP A 5 15.74 -31.98 -36.60
CA ASP A 5 15.62 -30.50 -36.53
C ASP A 5 14.14 -30.15 -36.27
N ASN A 6 13.78 -30.01 -35.00
CA ASN A 6 12.66 -29.20 -34.47
C ASN A 6 12.45 -29.57 -32.99
N LEU A 7 13.38 -29.12 -32.13
CA LEU A 7 13.14 -29.01 -30.70
C LEU A 7 12.61 -27.58 -30.44
N PRO A 8 11.52 -27.39 -29.67
CA PRO A 8 11.11 -26.05 -29.28
C PRO A 8 12.24 -25.39 -28.49
N THR A 9 12.67 -24.22 -28.94
CA THR A 9 13.63 -23.36 -28.28
C THR A 9 13.25 -23.13 -26.82
N ALA A 10 14.23 -23.27 -25.92
CA ALA A 10 14.08 -23.03 -24.49
C ALA A 10 13.45 -21.65 -24.23
N PRO A 11 12.59 -21.51 -23.18
CA PRO A 11 12.06 -20.21 -22.82
C PRO A 11 13.23 -19.29 -22.43
N GLU A 12 13.36 -18.16 -23.13
CA GLU A 12 14.30 -17.11 -22.78
C GLU A 12 13.99 -16.65 -21.35
N ILE A 13 14.93 -16.88 -20.45
CA ILE A 13 14.94 -16.26 -19.13
C ILE A 13 15.09 -14.75 -19.41
N PRO A 14 14.18 -13.88 -18.95
CA PRO A 14 14.33 -12.45 -19.17
C PRO A 14 15.58 -11.98 -18.41
N GLU A 15 16.70 -11.86 -19.11
CA GLU A 15 17.86 -11.12 -18.67
C GLU A 15 17.52 -9.63 -18.77
N GLY A 16 16.81 -9.14 -17.77
CA GLY A 16 16.44 -7.75 -17.66
C GLY A 16 16.05 -7.41 -16.23
N PRO A 17 16.10 -6.12 -15.85
CA PRO A 17 15.53 -5.67 -14.59
C PRO A 17 14.07 -6.13 -14.52
N THR A 18 13.63 -6.56 -13.33
CA THR A 18 12.24 -6.97 -13.09
C THR A 18 11.28 -5.90 -13.65
N GLU A 19 10.10 -6.26 -14.15
CA GLU A 19 9.15 -5.28 -14.70
C GLU A 19 8.85 -4.14 -13.71
N SER A 20 8.90 -4.40 -12.41
CA SER A 20 8.84 -3.39 -11.35
C SER A 20 10.02 -2.40 -11.37
N HIS A 21 11.23 -2.87 -11.67
CA HIS A 21 12.44 -2.06 -11.83
C HIS A 21 12.44 -1.27 -13.15
N VAL A 22 11.80 -1.77 -14.20
CA VAL A 22 11.59 -1.02 -15.46
C VAL A 22 10.48 0.02 -15.27
N LEU A 23 9.42 -0.30 -14.53
CA LEU A 23 8.32 0.61 -14.21
C LEU A 23 8.72 1.74 -13.25
N SER A 24 9.71 1.54 -12.38
CA SER A 24 10.25 2.61 -11.53
C SER A 24 11.14 3.60 -12.30
N GLN A 25 11.56 3.26 -13.53
CA GLN A 25 12.43 4.09 -14.36
C GLN A 25 11.66 4.88 -15.43
N VAL A 26 10.33 4.81 -15.46
CA VAL A 26 9.52 5.58 -16.43
C VAL A 26 9.60 7.08 -16.11
N GLU A 27 10.13 7.86 -17.06
CA GLU A 27 10.18 9.31 -16.96
C GLU A 27 8.79 9.93 -16.82
N GLN A 28 8.67 10.92 -15.92
CA GLN A 28 7.42 11.58 -15.59
C GLN A 28 7.23 12.79 -16.51
N ASP A 29 6.11 12.83 -17.25
CA ASP A 29 5.84 13.86 -18.26
C ASP A 29 5.40 15.23 -17.68
N GLU A 30 4.87 15.29 -16.45
CA GLU A 30 4.39 16.52 -15.80
C GLU A 30 5.05 16.73 -14.43
N LYS A 31 6.29 17.23 -14.41
CA LYS A 31 7.00 17.58 -13.18
C LYS A 31 6.82 19.07 -12.84
N GLY A 32 6.44 19.38 -11.60
CA GLY A 32 6.52 20.76 -11.08
C GLY A 32 7.98 21.22 -10.92
N LEU A 33 8.24 22.51 -10.80
CA LEU A 33 9.62 23.03 -10.63
C LEU A 33 10.38 22.34 -9.49
N SER A 34 9.69 22.02 -8.38
CA SER A 34 10.30 21.31 -7.25
C SER A 34 10.70 19.87 -7.57
N GLN A 35 10.03 19.22 -8.52
CA GLN A 35 10.30 17.85 -8.94
C GLN A 35 11.39 17.83 -10.03
N LYS A 36 11.38 18.82 -10.93
CA LYS A 36 12.45 19.01 -11.92
C LYS A 36 13.80 19.31 -11.26
N ALA A 37 13.80 20.09 -10.18
CA ALA A 37 15.02 20.44 -9.45
C ALA A 37 15.69 19.25 -8.75
N GLY A 38 14.96 18.15 -8.49
CA GLY A 38 15.47 16.94 -7.84
C GLY A 38 16.08 15.92 -8.80
N ASP A 39 15.93 16.08 -10.12
CA ASP A 39 16.52 15.16 -11.12
C ASP A 39 18.03 15.35 -11.29
N THR A 40 18.54 16.54 -10.98
CA THR A 40 19.97 16.88 -11.06
C THR A 40 20.63 16.76 -9.70
N GLU A 41 21.83 16.19 -9.63
CA GLU A 41 22.65 16.20 -8.39
C GLU A 41 23.04 17.62 -7.92
N GLU A 42 22.83 18.64 -8.76
CA GLU A 42 23.10 20.05 -8.46
C GLU A 42 21.89 20.78 -7.87
N ILE A 43 22.18 21.73 -6.97
CA ILE A 43 21.18 22.60 -6.33
C ILE A 43 20.62 23.56 -7.38
N THR A 44 19.44 23.25 -7.90
CA THR A 44 18.73 24.12 -8.86
C THR A 44 17.91 25.18 -8.12
N ASN A 45 18.15 26.46 -8.41
CA ASN A 45 17.32 27.56 -7.88
C ASN A 45 16.00 27.64 -8.66
N VAL A 46 14.91 27.31 -7.97
CA VAL A 46 13.55 27.30 -8.53
C VAL A 46 12.81 28.63 -8.41
N GLY A 47 13.46 29.70 -7.95
CA GLY A 47 12.84 31.04 -7.84
C GLY A 47 11.90 31.19 -6.64
N TRP A 48 12.01 30.34 -5.61
CA TRP A 48 11.12 30.34 -4.42
C TRP A 48 10.99 31.70 -3.71
N GLY A 49 11.97 32.60 -3.86
CA GLY A 49 11.97 33.94 -3.28
C GLY A 49 11.35 35.04 -4.16
N GLU A 50 10.93 34.74 -5.39
CA GLU A 50 10.36 35.72 -6.32
C GLU A 50 8.84 35.86 -6.16
N SER A 51 8.26 36.91 -6.73
CA SER A 51 6.81 37.11 -6.70
C SER A 51 6.10 35.98 -7.44
N PRO A 52 4.94 35.49 -6.99
CA PRO A 52 4.18 34.43 -7.67
C PRO A 52 3.93 34.73 -9.15
N ASP A 53 3.70 36.01 -9.47
CA ASP A 53 3.46 36.50 -10.83
C ASP A 53 4.70 36.42 -11.76
N ALA A 54 5.91 36.25 -11.21
CA ALA A 54 7.15 36.15 -11.98
C ALA A 54 7.47 34.71 -12.41
N ILE A 55 6.74 33.73 -11.88
CA ILE A 55 7.02 32.31 -12.06
C ILE A 55 5.88 31.70 -12.86
N GLU A 56 6.09 31.56 -14.17
CA GLU A 56 5.07 31.05 -15.10
C GLU A 56 4.77 29.55 -14.89
N GLU A 57 5.74 28.78 -14.41
CA GLU A 57 5.58 27.34 -14.16
C GLU A 57 5.10 27.06 -12.72
N PRO A 58 4.19 26.10 -12.51
CA PRO A 58 3.75 25.72 -11.17
C PRO A 58 4.86 24.98 -10.41
N PHE A 59 5.06 25.33 -9.13
CA PHE A 59 6.04 24.66 -8.26
C PHE A 59 5.72 23.18 -8.03
N ILE A 60 4.43 22.89 -7.85
CA ILE A 60 3.89 21.55 -7.62
C ILE A 60 2.97 21.25 -8.79
N ALA A 61 3.18 20.11 -9.46
CA ALA A 61 2.30 19.69 -10.54
C ALA A 61 0.84 19.62 -10.06
N GLY A 62 -0.07 20.23 -10.82
CA GLY A 62 -1.51 20.24 -10.52
C GLY A 62 -2.01 21.30 -9.52
N LEU A 63 -1.15 22.17 -8.98
CA LEU A 63 -1.54 23.25 -8.08
C LEU A 63 -1.05 24.61 -8.62
N SER A 64 -1.93 25.62 -8.67
CA SER A 64 -1.53 26.97 -9.05
C SER A 64 -0.58 27.58 -8.01
N ASN A 65 0.33 28.46 -8.44
CA ASN A 65 1.25 29.13 -7.53
C ASN A 65 0.47 29.98 -6.50
N GLU A 66 -0.62 30.59 -6.91
CA GLU A 66 -1.52 31.41 -6.10
C GLU A 66 -2.18 30.58 -5.00
N ASP A 67 -2.71 29.40 -5.34
CA ASP A 67 -3.32 28.49 -4.37
C ASP A 67 -2.27 27.93 -3.40
N LEU A 68 -1.09 27.57 -3.91
CA LEU A 68 0.04 27.13 -3.09
C LEU A 68 0.43 28.20 -2.06
N TRP A 69 0.67 29.44 -2.52
CA TRP A 69 1.03 30.55 -1.63
C TRP A 69 -0.10 30.91 -0.68
N MET A 70 -1.37 30.80 -1.10
CA MET A 70 -2.51 30.97 -0.20
C MET A 70 -2.55 29.90 0.88
N LEU A 71 -2.32 28.63 0.54
CA LEU A 71 -2.29 27.51 1.49
C LEU A 71 -1.15 27.69 2.51
N ILE A 72 0.06 28.01 2.03
CA ILE A 72 1.21 28.30 2.89
C ILE A 72 0.87 29.43 3.86
N ARG A 73 0.35 30.56 3.39
CA ARG A 73 -0.03 31.70 4.24
C ARG A 73 -1.12 31.36 5.25
N ARG A 74 -2.09 30.50 4.90
CA ARG A 74 -3.13 30.05 5.84
C ARG A 74 -2.54 29.14 6.93
N PHE A 75 -1.71 28.19 6.52
CA PHE A 75 -1.00 27.31 7.45
C PHE A 75 -0.13 28.11 8.41
N ASP A 76 0.68 29.05 7.89
CA ASP A 76 1.57 29.90 8.70
C ASP A 76 0.80 30.72 9.74
N LYS A 77 -0.35 31.30 9.36
CA LYS A 77 -1.19 32.04 10.30
C LYS A 77 -1.71 31.14 11.43
N VAL A 78 -2.21 29.95 11.10
CA VAL A 78 -2.71 28.99 12.09
C VAL A 78 -1.57 28.51 12.98
N TYR A 79 -0.41 28.23 12.40
CA TYR A 79 0.79 27.81 13.11
C TYR A 79 1.26 28.89 14.09
N ILE A 80 1.48 30.12 13.62
CA ILE A 80 1.92 31.25 14.44
C ILE A 80 0.91 31.54 15.56
N LEU A 81 -0.40 31.50 15.26
CA LEU A 81 -1.44 31.72 16.27
C LEU A 81 -1.45 30.60 17.31
N SER A 82 -1.33 29.35 16.86
CA SER A 82 -1.28 28.19 17.76
C SER A 82 -0.04 28.22 18.66
N TRP A 83 1.09 28.62 18.10
CA TRP A 83 2.35 28.78 18.82
C TRP A 83 2.27 29.94 19.83
N LEU A 84 1.74 31.09 19.43
CA LEU A 84 1.61 32.28 20.28
C LEU A 84 0.76 32.04 21.53
N PHE A 85 -0.30 31.24 21.41
CA PHE A 85 -1.19 30.90 22.52
C PHE A 85 -0.82 29.59 23.24
N GLU A 86 0.29 28.94 22.88
CA GLU A 86 0.71 27.62 23.40
C GLU A 86 -0.34 26.50 23.19
N ILE A 87 -1.23 26.64 22.18
CA ILE A 87 -2.34 25.72 21.88
C ILE A 87 -2.04 24.78 20.70
N PHE A 88 -0.79 24.44 20.46
CA PHE A 88 -0.39 23.60 19.33
C PHE A 88 -0.99 22.17 19.35
N VAL A 89 -0.94 21.50 20.50
CA VAL A 89 -1.52 20.15 20.65
C VAL A 89 -3.04 20.15 20.46
N PRO A 90 -3.82 21.04 21.12
CA PRO A 90 -5.26 21.05 20.92
C PRO A 90 -5.67 21.48 19.51
N THR A 91 -4.90 22.31 18.79
CA THR A 91 -5.22 22.67 17.40
C THR A 91 -5.08 21.48 16.45
N ILE A 92 -4.01 20.67 16.59
CA ILE A 92 -3.85 19.42 15.82
C ILE A 92 -4.99 18.45 16.13
N LEU A 93 -5.29 18.23 17.41
CA LEU A 93 -6.37 17.33 17.83
C LEU A 93 -7.75 17.81 17.35
N ALA A 94 -8.00 19.12 17.32
CA ALA A 94 -9.23 19.70 16.79
C ALA A 94 -9.34 19.50 15.28
N ILE A 95 -8.25 19.64 14.52
CA ILE A 95 -8.22 19.35 13.08
C ILE A 95 -8.51 17.87 12.83
N LEU A 96 -7.86 16.95 13.56
CA LEU A 96 -8.12 15.51 13.46
C LEU A 96 -9.58 15.18 13.78
N LEU A 97 -10.13 15.76 14.85
CA LEU A 97 -11.52 15.58 15.23
C LEU A 97 -12.48 16.11 14.15
N ALA A 98 -12.18 17.27 13.56
CA ALA A 98 -12.95 17.84 12.46
C ALA A 98 -12.95 16.94 11.22
N LEU A 99 -11.80 16.33 10.87
CA LEU A 99 -11.70 15.36 9.77
C LEU A 99 -12.52 14.08 10.06
N VAL A 100 -12.68 13.67 11.32
CA VAL A 100 -13.51 12.51 11.69
C VAL A 100 -15.00 12.84 11.62
N VAL A 101 -15.42 13.96 12.22
CA VAL A 101 -16.83 14.34 12.40
C VAL A 101 -17.44 14.94 11.14
N TYR A 102 -16.68 15.76 10.41
CA TYR A 102 -17.18 16.54 9.29
C TYR A 102 -16.46 16.15 7.98
N PRO A 103 -17.00 15.19 7.21
CA PRO A 103 -16.41 14.73 5.96
C PRO A 103 -16.05 15.82 4.94
N PRO A 104 -16.81 16.93 4.81
CA PRO A 104 -16.43 17.99 3.86
C PRO A 104 -15.11 18.70 4.20
N CYS A 105 -14.64 18.66 5.47
CA CYS A 105 -13.29 19.11 5.80
C CYS A 105 -12.21 18.30 5.09
N ARG A 106 -12.47 17.00 4.79
CA ARG A 106 -11.53 16.15 4.07
C ARG A 106 -11.35 16.65 2.64
N SER A 107 -12.43 16.91 1.92
CA SER A 107 -12.35 17.44 0.55
C SER A 107 -11.76 18.86 0.48
N LEU A 108 -11.88 19.65 1.56
CA LEU A 108 -11.31 20.99 1.64
C LEU A 108 -9.79 20.95 1.92
N MET A 109 -9.35 20.08 2.83
CA MET A 109 -7.92 19.96 3.21
C MET A 109 -7.14 19.01 2.29
N PHE A 110 -7.83 18.03 1.71
CA PHE A 110 -7.31 16.98 0.84
C PHE A 110 -8.27 16.85 -0.36
N PRO A 111 -8.11 17.71 -1.40
CA PRO A 111 -8.94 17.60 -2.58
C PRO A 111 -8.81 16.21 -3.19
N PRO A 112 -9.91 15.57 -3.62
CA PRO A 112 -9.87 14.22 -4.16
C PRO A 112 -9.09 14.21 -5.48
N ALA A 113 -7.90 13.61 -5.45
CA ALA A 113 -7.09 13.38 -6.64
C ALA A 113 -7.36 11.95 -7.16
N PRO A 114 -7.65 11.78 -8.46
CA PRO A 114 -7.74 10.45 -9.07
C PRO A 114 -6.45 9.66 -8.84
N ILE A 115 -6.55 8.43 -8.35
CA ILE A 115 -5.40 7.56 -8.02
C ILE A 115 -4.42 7.40 -9.18
N PRO A 116 -4.86 7.23 -10.45
CA PRO A 116 -3.94 7.08 -11.57
C PRO A 116 -3.09 8.32 -11.84
N LEU A 117 -3.59 9.49 -11.44
CA LEU A 117 -2.93 10.77 -11.63
C LEU A 117 -1.93 11.07 -10.53
N VAL A 118 -1.82 10.28 -9.47
CA VAL A 118 -0.88 10.58 -8.38
C VAL A 118 0.37 9.70 -8.50
N ASN A 119 1.51 10.35 -8.60
CA ASN A 119 2.79 9.67 -8.54
C ASN A 119 3.11 9.23 -7.11
N LYS A 120 3.51 7.97 -6.93
CA LYS A 120 3.78 7.40 -5.59
C LYS A 120 5.08 7.91 -4.98
N ASP A 121 6.05 8.27 -5.81
CA ASP A 121 7.40 8.66 -5.39
C ASP A 121 7.49 10.18 -5.21
N THR A 122 6.87 10.95 -6.11
CA THR A 122 6.94 12.42 -6.09
C THR A 122 5.68 13.10 -5.55
N GLY A 123 4.58 12.37 -5.35
CA GLY A 123 3.30 12.91 -4.89
C GLY A 123 2.62 13.89 -5.85
N GLY A 124 3.17 14.08 -7.06
CA GLY A 124 2.67 14.99 -8.08
C GLY A 124 1.69 14.37 -9.06
N VAL A 125 1.31 15.15 -10.07
CA VAL A 125 0.48 14.68 -11.18
C VAL A 125 1.31 13.84 -12.14
N GLN A 126 0.83 12.65 -12.47
CA GLN A 126 1.38 11.81 -13.54
C GLN A 126 0.29 11.51 -14.57
N LYS A 127 0.69 11.20 -15.80
CA LYS A 127 -0.25 10.63 -16.76
C LYS A 127 -0.67 9.24 -16.28
N PRO A 128 -1.95 8.86 -16.44
CA PRO A 128 -2.41 7.51 -16.10
C PRO A 128 -1.60 6.46 -16.86
N LYS A 129 -1.30 5.33 -16.22
CA LYS A 129 -0.56 4.23 -16.86
C LYS A 129 -1.31 3.65 -18.07
N ALA A 130 -2.63 3.79 -18.11
CA ALA A 130 -3.47 3.42 -19.25
C ALA A 130 -3.48 4.47 -20.39
N GLY A 131 -2.73 5.57 -20.25
CA GLY A 131 -2.63 6.66 -21.23
C GLY A 131 -3.84 7.62 -21.27
N ILE A 132 -5.02 7.16 -20.85
CA ILE A 132 -6.23 7.97 -20.69
C ILE A 132 -6.73 7.88 -19.25
N LEU A 133 -7.33 8.96 -18.73
CA LEU A 133 -8.02 8.93 -17.44
C LEU A 133 -9.43 8.38 -17.65
N GLY A 134 -9.54 7.05 -17.62
CA GLY A 134 -10.79 6.33 -17.83
C GLY A 134 -11.53 5.97 -16.55
N SER A 135 -10.82 5.80 -15.43
CA SER A 135 -11.36 5.52 -14.10
C SER A 135 -10.56 6.26 -13.03
N ASN A 136 -11.23 6.74 -11.98
CA ASN A 136 -10.60 7.51 -10.90
C ASN A 136 -10.16 6.64 -9.71
N ASP A 137 -10.74 5.44 -9.60
CA ASP A 137 -10.58 4.52 -8.46
C ASP A 137 -9.65 3.33 -8.78
N SER A 138 -9.09 3.26 -10.00
CA SER A 138 -8.15 2.21 -10.45
C SER A 138 -6.69 2.70 -10.38
N ILE A 139 -5.72 1.80 -10.29
CA ILE A 139 -4.29 2.16 -10.19
C ILE A 139 -3.74 2.63 -11.55
N THR A 140 -4.21 2.03 -12.63
CA THR A 140 -3.76 2.30 -14.00
C THR A 140 -4.54 3.41 -14.68
N GLY A 141 -5.77 3.67 -14.22
CA GLY A 141 -6.71 4.62 -14.83
C GLY A 141 -7.37 4.09 -16.10
N ALA A 142 -7.38 2.77 -16.30
CA ALA A 142 -7.99 2.13 -17.46
C ALA A 142 -9.46 2.56 -17.65
N PRO A 143 -9.94 2.67 -18.91
CA PRO A 143 -11.33 2.98 -19.20
C PRO A 143 -12.26 1.91 -18.64
N GLU A 144 -13.29 2.37 -17.93
CA GLU A 144 -14.35 1.51 -17.40
C GLU A 144 -15.69 1.83 -18.09
N LYS A 145 -16.47 0.79 -18.39
CA LYS A 145 -17.86 0.94 -18.85
C LYS A 145 -18.82 0.92 -17.67
N PHE A 146 -18.47 0.17 -16.63
CA PHE A 146 -19.15 0.14 -15.34
C PHE A 146 -18.19 0.50 -14.21
N LYS A 147 -18.69 1.18 -13.18
CA LYS A 147 -17.87 1.58 -12.03
C LYS A 147 -17.21 0.35 -11.40
N GLY A 148 -15.87 0.34 -11.35
CA GLY A 148 -15.09 -0.73 -10.72
C GLY A 148 -14.56 -1.80 -11.69
N GLU A 149 -14.96 -1.78 -12.96
CA GLU A 149 -14.49 -2.74 -13.97
C GLU A 149 -12.97 -2.68 -14.19
N ALA A 150 -12.40 -1.46 -14.19
CA ALA A 150 -10.95 -1.28 -14.32
C ALA A 150 -10.18 -1.90 -13.15
N ALA A 151 -10.69 -1.77 -11.92
CA ALA A 151 -10.08 -2.37 -10.73
C ALA A 151 -10.18 -3.91 -10.75
N GLU A 152 -11.29 -4.47 -11.25
CA GLU A 152 -11.43 -5.93 -11.43
C GLU A 152 -10.45 -6.48 -12.47
N GLN A 153 -10.27 -5.79 -13.59
CA GLN A 153 -9.29 -6.18 -14.61
C GLN A 153 -7.85 -6.09 -14.09
N GLU A 154 -7.53 -5.07 -13.30
CA GLU A 154 -6.22 -4.97 -12.63
C GLU A 154 -5.97 -6.14 -11.68
N ALA A 155 -6.95 -6.49 -10.84
CA ALA A 155 -6.85 -7.63 -9.94
C ALA A 155 -6.70 -8.95 -10.71
N SER A 156 -7.48 -9.14 -11.78
CA SER A 156 -7.40 -10.34 -12.62
C SER A 156 -6.05 -10.47 -13.31
N ASN A 157 -5.50 -9.37 -13.84
CA ASN A 157 -4.17 -9.36 -14.45
C ASN A 157 -3.07 -9.61 -13.42
N LEU A 158 -3.17 -9.05 -12.21
CA LEU A 158 -2.22 -9.33 -11.12
C LEU A 158 -2.23 -10.81 -10.76
N ILE A 159 -3.40 -11.42 -10.58
CA ILE A 159 -3.53 -12.84 -10.27
C ILE A 159 -2.99 -13.69 -11.43
N ALA A 160 -3.26 -13.32 -12.67
CA ALA A 160 -2.71 -14.00 -13.84
C ALA A 160 -1.17 -13.94 -13.86
N SER A 161 -0.57 -12.80 -13.49
CA SER A 161 0.89 -12.67 -13.37
C SER A 161 1.47 -13.47 -12.20
N VAL A 162 0.79 -13.53 -11.06
CA VAL A 162 1.23 -14.40 -9.95
C VAL A 162 1.09 -15.86 -10.33
N ALA A 163 0.00 -16.23 -11.01
CA ALA A 163 -0.22 -17.58 -11.51
C ALA A 163 0.82 -17.95 -12.57
N SER A 164 1.23 -17.04 -13.46
CA SER A 164 2.28 -17.33 -14.45
C SER A 164 3.65 -17.50 -13.79
N VAL A 165 3.98 -16.73 -12.75
CA VAL A 165 5.21 -16.89 -11.96
C VAL A 165 5.16 -18.19 -11.14
N ALA A 166 4.01 -18.55 -10.58
CA ALA A 166 3.81 -19.80 -9.87
C ALA A 166 3.84 -21.00 -10.82
N VAL A 167 3.26 -20.92 -12.01
CA VAL A 167 3.33 -21.94 -13.06
C VAL A 167 4.75 -22.05 -13.61
N GLY A 168 5.47 -20.94 -13.80
CA GLY A 168 6.90 -20.95 -14.14
C GLY A 168 7.76 -21.60 -13.04
N SER A 169 7.37 -21.43 -11.77
CA SER A 169 7.99 -22.10 -10.62
C SER A 169 7.54 -23.56 -10.46
N ALA A 170 6.35 -23.91 -10.95
CA ALA A 170 5.75 -25.25 -10.91
C ALA A 170 5.98 -26.05 -12.22
N VAL A 171 6.58 -25.48 -13.26
CA VAL A 171 7.21 -26.25 -14.35
C VAL A 171 8.43 -27.04 -13.82
N GLY A 172 8.84 -26.80 -12.58
CA GLY A 172 9.67 -27.70 -11.76
C GLY A 172 8.91 -28.59 -10.75
N LYS A 173 7.57 -28.67 -10.79
CA LYS A 173 6.74 -29.52 -9.92
C LYS A 173 5.64 -30.22 -10.73
N HIS A 174 5.82 -31.51 -11.00
CA HIS A 174 4.72 -32.36 -11.43
C HIS A 174 4.11 -33.10 -10.22
N ASP A 175 2.81 -32.84 -10.02
CA ASP A 175 1.74 -33.49 -9.25
C ASP A 175 2.03 -34.32 -7.98
N GLN A 176 1.51 -33.81 -6.86
CA GLN A 176 1.05 -34.63 -5.74
C GLN A 176 -0.24 -35.36 -6.13
N GLY A 177 -0.11 -36.60 -6.63
CA GLY A 177 -1.29 -37.43 -6.91
C GLY A 177 -1.07 -38.86 -7.40
N VAL A 178 0.16 -39.38 -7.46
CA VAL A 178 0.44 -40.73 -8.01
C VAL A 178 0.87 -41.69 -6.88
N PRO A 179 0.35 -42.94 -6.83
CA PRO A 179 0.70 -43.94 -5.82
C PRO A 179 2.17 -44.38 -5.89
N ASP A 180 2.68 -44.84 -4.74
CA ASP A 180 4.09 -45.08 -4.34
C ASP A 180 5.01 -45.96 -5.21
N ASP A 181 4.63 -46.35 -6.44
CA ASP A 181 5.39 -47.34 -7.25
C ASP A 181 5.95 -46.83 -8.60
N ALA A 182 6.14 -45.52 -8.77
CA ALA A 182 6.86 -44.98 -9.94
C ALA A 182 8.34 -44.67 -9.61
N PRO A 183 9.31 -44.88 -10.53
CA PRO A 183 10.73 -44.64 -10.27
C PRO A 183 10.96 -43.17 -9.90
N LEU A 184 11.49 -42.96 -8.69
CA LEU A 184 11.77 -41.67 -8.08
C LEU A 184 12.81 -40.89 -8.89
N GLU A 185 12.48 -39.68 -9.34
CA GLU A 185 13.47 -38.63 -9.62
C GLU A 185 13.65 -37.82 -8.34
N ASP A 186 14.79 -37.99 -7.67
CA ASP A 186 15.03 -37.65 -6.26
C ASP A 186 15.82 -36.34 -6.06
N ASP A 187 15.71 -35.34 -6.94
CA ASP A 187 16.40 -34.07 -6.66
C ASP A 187 15.74 -32.87 -7.36
N VAL A 188 14.80 -32.22 -6.67
CA VAL A 188 14.31 -30.88 -7.03
C VAL A 188 14.76 -29.89 -5.96
N PRO A 189 15.72 -28.99 -6.25
CA PRO A 189 16.31 -28.11 -5.24
C PRO A 189 15.39 -26.92 -4.92
N ASP A 190 15.31 -26.60 -3.62
CA ASP A 190 14.57 -25.47 -3.06
C ASP A 190 15.04 -24.14 -3.67
N THR A 191 14.13 -23.19 -3.94
CA THR A 191 14.41 -21.92 -4.64
C THR A 191 15.53 -21.12 -3.95
N MET A 192 15.59 -21.19 -2.62
CA MET A 192 16.66 -20.55 -1.84
C MET A 192 18.00 -21.27 -1.99
N ASP A 193 17.98 -22.58 -2.24
CA ASP A 193 19.17 -23.39 -2.51
C ASP A 193 19.67 -23.16 -3.94
N ILE A 194 18.76 -22.91 -4.90
CA ILE A 194 19.13 -22.46 -6.26
C ILE A 194 19.86 -21.10 -6.17
N VAL A 195 19.26 -20.09 -5.53
CA VAL A 195 19.89 -18.76 -5.37
C VAL A 195 21.27 -18.86 -4.69
N ALA A 196 21.38 -19.69 -3.66
CA ALA A 196 22.65 -19.91 -2.97
C ALA A 196 23.68 -20.63 -3.86
N ASN A 197 23.24 -21.60 -4.67
CA ASN A 197 24.11 -22.32 -5.59
C ASN A 197 24.55 -21.44 -6.77
N THR A 198 23.70 -20.54 -7.26
CA THR A 198 24.06 -19.54 -8.27
C THR A 198 25.07 -18.53 -7.74
N ALA A 199 24.90 -18.06 -6.50
CA ALA A 199 25.86 -17.18 -5.84
C ALA A 199 27.22 -17.86 -5.57
N ASN A 200 27.20 -19.15 -5.23
CA ASN A 200 28.42 -19.96 -5.08
C ASN A 200 29.11 -20.20 -6.43
N ALA A 201 28.35 -20.46 -7.50
CA ALA A 201 28.89 -20.60 -8.86
C ALA A 201 29.52 -19.29 -9.35
N GLN A 202 28.90 -18.14 -9.08
CA GLN A 202 29.45 -16.81 -9.39
C GLN A 202 30.73 -16.51 -8.59
N SER A 203 30.76 -16.91 -7.32
CA SER A 203 31.94 -16.75 -6.45
C SER A 203 33.10 -17.66 -6.86
N ALA A 204 32.81 -18.88 -7.31
CA ALA A 204 33.79 -19.81 -7.88
C ALA A 204 34.35 -19.31 -9.21
N ALA A 205 33.53 -18.69 -10.06
CA ALA A 205 33.96 -18.04 -11.29
C ALA A 205 34.88 -16.82 -11.05
N HIS A 206 34.75 -16.16 -9.88
CA HIS A 206 35.66 -15.09 -9.44
C HIS A 206 36.92 -15.61 -8.72
N GLY A 207 37.21 -16.92 -8.78
CA GLY A 207 38.43 -17.52 -8.26
C GLY A 207 38.48 -17.69 -6.73
N LYS A 208 37.35 -17.53 -6.03
CA LYS A 208 37.23 -17.91 -4.62
C LYS A 208 36.87 -19.38 -4.51
N VAL A 209 37.59 -20.12 -3.64
CA VAL A 209 37.33 -21.54 -3.41
C VAL A 209 35.92 -21.70 -2.82
N PRO A 210 35.05 -22.55 -3.41
CA PRO A 210 33.72 -22.78 -2.86
C PRO A 210 33.87 -23.43 -1.48
N THR A 211 33.26 -22.82 -0.47
CA THR A 211 33.16 -23.40 0.87
C THR A 211 32.34 -24.67 0.82
N ASP A 212 33.03 -25.79 1.04
CA ASP A 212 32.56 -27.15 0.92
C ASP A 212 31.44 -27.51 1.93
N SER A 213 30.34 -28.03 1.40
CA SER A 213 29.33 -29.01 1.85
C SER A 213 28.83 -29.12 3.32
N HIS A 214 29.47 -28.57 4.35
CA HIS A 214 29.04 -28.81 5.75
C HIS A 214 29.08 -27.56 6.66
N ASP A 215 28.62 -26.43 6.15
CA ASP A 215 28.37 -25.27 7.01
C ASP A 215 27.13 -25.51 7.89
N LYS A 216 27.38 -25.93 9.14
CA LYS A 216 26.34 -26.13 10.18
C LYS A 216 25.59 -24.84 10.55
N THR A 217 26.08 -23.67 10.14
CA THR A 217 25.40 -22.39 10.37
C THR A 217 24.42 -22.02 9.25
N ARG A 218 24.49 -22.69 8.08
CA ARG A 218 23.67 -22.38 6.91
C ARG A 218 22.18 -22.66 7.14
N GLN A 219 21.84 -23.84 7.66
CA GLN A 219 20.45 -24.19 7.95
C GLN A 219 19.79 -23.32 9.03
N PRO A 220 20.40 -23.08 10.20
CA PRO A 220 19.80 -22.20 11.21
C PRO A 220 19.73 -20.74 10.73
N MET A 221 20.69 -20.28 9.92
CA MET A 221 20.60 -18.95 9.30
C MET A 221 19.45 -18.88 8.28
N LYS A 222 19.26 -19.91 7.44
CA LYS A 222 18.13 -20.01 6.49
C LYS A 222 16.80 -19.99 7.24
N GLN A 223 16.67 -20.76 8.32
CA GLN A 223 15.46 -20.77 9.14
C GLN A 223 15.21 -19.42 9.81
N SER A 224 16.25 -18.80 10.39
CA SER A 224 16.15 -17.47 11.02
C SER A 224 15.73 -16.40 10.02
N VAL A 225 16.28 -16.43 8.80
CA VAL A 225 15.90 -15.51 7.72
C VAL A 225 14.46 -15.77 7.27
N MET A 226 14.04 -17.02 7.14
CA MET A 226 12.67 -17.37 6.76
C MET A 226 11.67 -16.97 7.85
N ASP A 227 11.98 -17.22 9.12
CA ASP A 227 11.14 -16.82 10.26
C ASP A 227 11.05 -15.29 10.37
N ALA A 228 12.15 -14.58 10.12
CA ALA A 228 12.16 -13.12 10.05
C ALA A 228 11.32 -12.61 8.87
N ALA A 229 11.42 -13.24 7.68
CA ALA A 229 10.61 -12.89 6.51
C ALA A 229 9.11 -13.14 6.76
N ASN A 230 8.76 -14.30 7.34
CA ASN A 230 7.39 -14.61 7.74
C ASN A 230 6.85 -13.61 8.76
N SER A 231 7.65 -13.25 9.77
CA SER A 231 7.28 -12.26 10.78
C SER A 231 7.08 -10.87 10.16
N LEU A 232 7.94 -10.49 9.21
CA LEU A 232 7.81 -9.24 8.49
C LEU A 232 6.55 -9.23 7.62
N MET A 233 6.25 -10.34 6.93
CA MET A 233 5.05 -10.45 6.12
C MET A 233 3.77 -10.36 6.97
N GLN A 234 3.76 -10.99 8.14
CA GLN A 234 2.68 -10.85 9.11
C GLN A 234 2.57 -9.42 9.64
N LEU A 235 3.68 -8.77 10.00
CA LEU A 235 3.70 -7.38 10.46
C LEU A 235 3.14 -6.42 9.40
N ILE A 236 3.59 -6.56 8.15
CA ILE A 236 3.08 -5.76 7.04
C ILE A 236 1.58 -6.03 6.85
N GLY A 237 1.14 -7.28 6.96
CA GLY A 237 -0.27 -7.65 6.95
C GLY A 237 -1.08 -6.95 8.04
N ASP A 238 -0.62 -7.02 9.29
CA ASP A 238 -1.28 -6.39 10.44
C ASP A 238 -1.36 -4.86 10.31
N ILE A 239 -0.28 -4.23 9.80
CA ILE A 239 -0.24 -2.79 9.54
C ILE A 239 -1.23 -2.43 8.43
N THR A 240 -1.19 -3.14 7.30
CA THR A 240 -2.11 -2.93 6.18
C THR A 240 -3.56 -3.09 6.63
N ASP A 241 -3.89 -4.18 7.32
CA ASP A 241 -5.23 -4.43 7.87
C ASP A 241 -5.67 -3.32 8.83
N THR A 242 -4.75 -2.81 9.65
CA THR A 242 -5.05 -1.70 10.56
C THR A 242 -5.34 -0.42 9.78
N TYR A 243 -4.56 -0.12 8.74
CA TYR A 243 -4.80 1.00 7.84
C TYR A 243 -6.12 0.87 7.08
N GLU A 244 -6.44 -0.31 6.55
CA GLU A 244 -7.72 -0.58 5.90
C GLU A 244 -8.88 -0.35 6.85
N LYS A 245 -8.81 -0.91 8.07
CA LYS A 245 -9.84 -0.72 9.10
C LYS A 245 -9.98 0.73 9.52
N LEU A 246 -8.90 1.50 9.61
CA LEU A 246 -8.95 2.94 9.88
C LEU A 246 -9.63 3.70 8.73
N GLY A 247 -9.29 3.37 7.48
CA GLY A 247 -9.95 3.92 6.29
C GLY A 247 -11.45 3.63 6.31
N ASN A 248 -11.84 2.38 6.53
CA ASN A 248 -13.22 1.94 6.64
C ASN A 248 -13.94 2.52 7.86
N ALA A 249 -13.22 2.85 8.94
CA ALA A 249 -13.77 3.58 10.09
C ALA A 249 -14.13 5.02 9.74
N LEU A 250 -13.27 5.68 8.97
CA LEU A 250 -13.45 7.08 8.54
C LEU A 250 -14.50 7.18 7.43
N SER A 251 -14.53 6.23 6.50
CA SER A 251 -15.42 6.21 5.35
C SER A 251 -15.86 4.78 5.04
N ALA A 252 -16.86 4.29 5.78
CA ALA A 252 -17.36 2.94 5.56
C ALA A 252 -18.10 2.82 4.20
N THR A 253 -17.76 1.79 3.44
CA THR A 253 -18.50 1.38 2.24
C THR A 253 -19.82 0.73 2.66
N ALA A 254 -20.92 1.13 2.02
CA ALA A 254 -22.22 0.48 2.21
C ALA A 254 -22.10 -1.04 1.92
N PRO A 255 -22.77 -1.94 2.65
CA PRO A 255 -23.93 -1.76 3.54
C PRO A 255 -23.63 -1.54 5.04
N PHE A 256 -22.37 -1.32 5.43
CA PHE A 256 -21.97 -1.27 6.84
C PHE A 256 -22.32 0.06 7.54
N PRO A 257 -22.49 0.07 8.88
CA PRO A 257 -22.87 1.27 9.62
C PRO A 257 -21.79 2.36 9.53
N GLN A 258 -22.12 3.48 8.91
CA GLN A 258 -21.16 4.57 8.64
C GLN A 258 -20.87 5.46 9.86
N LEU A 259 -21.80 5.53 10.83
CA LEU A 259 -21.72 6.46 11.96
C LEU A 259 -21.08 5.84 13.20
N SER A 260 -21.33 4.55 13.48
CA SER A 260 -20.84 3.91 14.71
C SER A 260 -19.31 3.92 14.82
N PRO A 261 -18.53 3.60 13.78
CA PRO A 261 -17.07 3.68 13.84
C PRO A 261 -16.56 5.11 14.07
N ARG A 262 -17.16 6.11 13.40
CA ARG A 262 -16.79 7.53 13.58
C ARG A 262 -17.04 8.01 15.01
N LEU A 263 -18.18 7.64 15.60
CA LEU A 263 -18.49 8.01 16.98
C LEU A 263 -17.51 7.41 17.98
N ARG A 264 -16.96 6.21 17.73
CA ARG A 264 -15.90 5.62 18.59
C ARG A 264 -14.60 6.40 18.51
N LEU A 265 -14.20 6.82 17.30
CA LEU A 265 -13.03 7.71 17.13
C LEU A 265 -13.23 9.04 17.86
N VAL A 266 -14.43 9.63 17.77
CA VAL A 266 -14.80 10.84 18.51
C VAL A 266 -14.77 10.63 20.02
N ALA A 267 -15.25 9.48 20.50
CA ALA A 267 -15.25 9.14 21.92
C ALA A 267 -13.83 9.02 22.51
N VAL A 268 -12.82 8.76 21.68
CA VAL A 268 -11.41 8.77 22.09
C VAL A 268 -10.79 10.16 21.92
N LEU A 269 -10.95 10.78 20.75
CA LEU A 269 -10.33 12.07 20.43
C LEU A 269 -10.90 13.23 21.25
N GLY A 270 -12.20 13.23 21.54
CA GLY A 270 -12.88 14.31 22.27
C GLY A 270 -12.33 14.51 23.69
N PRO A 271 -12.26 13.47 24.54
CA PRO A 271 -11.65 13.57 25.86
C PRO A 271 -10.17 13.98 25.81
N VAL A 272 -9.40 13.45 24.85
CA VAL A 272 -7.98 13.80 24.69
C VAL A 272 -7.81 15.28 24.34
N LEU A 273 -8.67 15.80 23.45
CA LEU A 273 -8.72 17.23 23.14
C LEU A 273 -9.06 18.06 24.39
N LEU A 274 -10.05 17.63 25.17
CA LEU A 274 -10.45 18.34 26.40
C LEU A 274 -9.31 18.39 27.42
N VAL A 275 -8.67 17.25 27.69
CA VAL A 275 -7.49 17.19 28.57
C VAL A 275 -6.35 18.06 28.03
N SER A 276 -6.15 18.07 26.72
CA SER A 276 -5.12 18.90 26.07
C SER A 276 -5.37 20.40 26.24
N ILE A 277 -6.62 20.86 26.24
CA ILE A 277 -6.96 22.27 26.47
C ILE A 277 -6.72 22.65 27.95
N MET A 278 -6.93 21.72 28.87
CA MET A 278 -6.76 21.96 30.31
C MET A 278 -5.31 21.83 30.80
N THR A 279 -4.43 21.21 30.02
CA THR A 279 -3.05 20.92 30.41
C THR A 279 -2.10 22.02 29.97
N SER A 280 -1.40 22.64 30.92
CA SER A 280 -0.33 23.61 30.60
C SER A 280 0.95 22.92 30.13
N CYS A 281 1.77 23.63 29.34
CA CYS A 281 3.07 23.14 28.88
C CYS A 281 3.96 22.65 30.04
N TYR A 282 3.94 23.37 31.17
CA TYR A 282 4.67 22.98 32.38
C TYR A 282 4.21 21.64 32.97
N LEU A 283 2.89 21.43 33.09
CA LEU A 283 2.34 20.17 33.60
C LEU A 283 2.66 19.01 32.65
N PHE A 284 2.54 19.25 31.35
CA PHE A 284 2.90 18.28 30.32
C PHE A 284 4.37 17.84 30.44
N MET A 285 5.30 18.80 30.53
CA MET A 285 6.73 18.51 30.66
C MET A 285 7.06 17.77 31.97
N LYS A 286 6.39 18.11 33.07
CA LYS A 286 6.52 17.35 34.33
C LYS A 286 6.01 15.93 34.21
N LEU A 287 4.84 15.74 33.60
CA LEU A 287 4.23 14.42 33.41
C LEU A 287 5.10 13.53 32.52
N ILE A 288 5.58 14.04 31.39
CA ILE A 288 6.40 13.23 30.48
C ILE A 288 7.75 12.88 31.10
N THR A 289 8.40 13.81 31.82
CA THR A 289 9.65 13.54 32.54
C THR A 289 9.43 12.49 33.64
N LEU A 290 8.31 12.56 34.35
CA LEU A 290 7.93 11.56 35.35
C LEU A 290 7.69 10.18 34.71
N LEU A 291 6.96 10.12 33.59
CA LEU A 291 6.69 8.88 32.87
C LEU A 291 7.97 8.24 32.33
N ILE A 292 8.88 9.03 31.77
CA ILE A 292 10.20 8.56 31.33
C ILE A 292 10.98 8.00 32.53
N GLY A 293 11.04 8.74 33.65
CA GLY A 293 11.68 8.25 34.87
C GLY A 293 11.07 6.94 35.38
N LEU A 294 9.74 6.82 35.34
CA LEU A 294 9.04 5.60 35.75
C LEU A 294 9.28 4.44 34.77
N ALA A 295 9.43 4.69 33.48
CA ALA A 295 9.73 3.66 32.49
C ALA A 295 11.12 3.04 32.72
N PHE A 296 12.14 3.87 32.98
CA PHE A 296 13.51 3.39 33.20
C PHE A 296 13.72 2.79 34.60
N PHE A 297 13.18 3.41 35.64
CA PHE A 297 13.48 3.06 37.04
C PHE A 297 12.31 2.42 37.78
N GLY A 298 11.13 2.36 37.17
CA GLY A 298 9.91 1.89 37.80
C GLY A 298 9.60 0.41 37.62
N ASP A 299 10.52 -0.42 37.09
CA ASP A 299 10.32 -1.87 36.91
C ASP A 299 9.64 -2.58 38.11
N PRO A 300 10.06 -2.38 39.39
CA PRO A 300 9.37 -3.03 40.51
C PRO A 300 7.92 -2.56 40.71
N VAL A 301 7.63 -1.29 40.43
CA VAL A 301 6.29 -0.71 40.52
C VAL A 301 5.43 -1.16 39.34
N ILE A 302 5.99 -1.18 38.13
CA ILE A 302 5.34 -1.61 36.90
C ILE A 302 4.96 -3.08 37.00
N LYS A 303 5.89 -3.97 37.37
CA LYS A 303 5.61 -5.40 37.54
C LYS A 303 4.51 -5.66 38.56
N ARG A 304 4.53 -4.93 39.69
CA ARG A 304 3.47 -5.02 40.70
C ARG A 304 2.13 -4.48 40.19
N GLY A 305 2.16 -3.41 39.40
CA GLY A 305 1.01 -2.84 38.71
C GLY A 305 0.40 -3.81 37.71
N VAL A 306 1.22 -4.39 36.83
CA VAL A 306 0.81 -5.40 35.84
C VAL A 306 0.25 -6.66 36.52
N SER A 307 0.90 -7.15 37.57
CA SER A 307 0.38 -8.29 38.34
C SER A 307 -0.97 -7.98 38.98
N SER A 308 -1.14 -6.78 39.53
CA SER A 308 -2.41 -6.31 40.10
C SER A 308 -3.49 -6.13 39.02
N LEU A 309 -3.11 -5.61 37.86
CA LEU A 309 -3.98 -5.43 36.70
C LEU A 309 -4.45 -6.78 36.16
N ASN A 310 -3.54 -7.74 36.03
CA ASN A 310 -3.87 -9.10 35.59
C ASN A 310 -4.82 -9.82 36.57
N ARG A 311 -4.71 -9.53 37.87
CA ARG A 311 -5.63 -10.06 38.88
C ARG A 311 -7.02 -9.42 38.86
N ARG A 312 -7.11 -8.13 38.53
CA ARG A 312 -8.39 -7.38 38.52
C ARG A 312 -9.11 -7.47 37.19
N LEU A 313 -8.37 -7.45 36.09
CA LEU A 313 -8.85 -7.45 34.71
C LEU A 313 -8.07 -8.51 33.93
N PRO A 314 -8.52 -9.78 33.95
CA PRO A 314 -7.94 -10.79 33.09
C PRO A 314 -8.14 -10.36 31.62
N ASN A 315 -7.10 -10.54 30.79
CA ASN A 315 -7.10 -10.18 29.37
C ASN A 315 -7.14 -8.68 29.04
N TRP A 316 -6.71 -7.79 29.95
CA TRP A 316 -6.61 -6.34 29.69
C TRP A 316 -5.81 -6.02 28.41
N GLN A 317 -4.82 -6.85 28.07
CA GLN A 317 -3.99 -6.74 26.87
C GLN A 317 -4.84 -6.78 25.58
N ASN A 318 -5.91 -7.58 25.56
CA ASN A 318 -6.79 -7.67 24.40
C ASN A 318 -7.52 -6.34 24.17
N PHE A 319 -7.84 -5.58 25.21
CA PHE A 319 -8.51 -4.27 25.05
C PHE A 319 -7.56 -3.17 24.56
N ILE A 320 -6.24 -3.35 24.71
CA ILE A 320 -5.24 -2.39 24.21
C ILE A 320 -5.00 -2.59 22.71
N GLN A 321 -5.17 -3.82 22.22
CA GLN A 321 -5.13 -4.08 20.79
C GLN A 321 -6.24 -3.27 20.10
N LEU A 322 -5.87 -2.33 19.25
CA LEU A 322 -6.82 -1.42 18.58
C LEU A 322 -7.91 -2.20 17.84
N GLN A 323 -7.56 -3.37 17.29
CA GLN A 323 -8.45 -4.26 16.57
C GLN A 323 -9.63 -4.75 17.42
N ASN A 324 -9.42 -4.98 18.71
CA ASN A 324 -10.41 -5.53 19.62
C ASN A 324 -11.17 -4.46 20.41
N SER A 325 -10.75 -3.20 20.29
CA SER A 325 -11.33 -2.06 21.00
C SER A 325 -11.85 -1.02 20.00
N LEU A 326 -10.99 -0.10 19.56
CA LEU A 326 -11.37 1.03 18.71
C LEU A 326 -11.92 0.61 17.34
N LEU A 327 -11.26 -0.38 16.73
CA LEU A 327 -11.57 -0.88 15.38
C LEU A 327 -12.42 -2.16 15.39
N ASN A 328 -13.01 -2.48 16.54
CA ASN A 328 -13.80 -3.70 16.70
C ASN A 328 -15.01 -3.71 15.75
N GLY A 329 -15.21 -4.79 15.00
CA GLY A 329 -16.35 -4.95 14.08
C GLY A 329 -16.26 -4.12 12.80
N ILE A 330 -15.10 -3.51 12.51
CA ILE A 330 -14.84 -2.88 11.22
C ILE A 330 -14.21 -3.91 10.29
N PRO A 331 -14.82 -4.23 9.14
CA PRO A 331 -14.32 -5.25 8.24
C PRO A 331 -13.08 -4.76 7.47
N THR A 332 -12.18 -5.69 7.13
CA THR A 332 -11.16 -5.48 6.10
C THR A 332 -11.79 -5.50 4.71
N ASN A 333 -11.07 -5.04 3.69
CA ASN A 333 -11.60 -5.03 2.32
C ASN A 333 -11.87 -6.46 1.80
N ALA A 334 -11.04 -7.43 2.19
CA ALA A 334 -11.28 -8.84 1.89
C ALA A 334 -12.55 -9.37 2.56
N GLN A 335 -12.78 -9.04 3.84
CA GLN A 335 -13.99 -9.43 4.56
C GLN A 335 -15.24 -8.79 3.96
N LEU A 336 -15.15 -7.52 3.57
CA LEU A 336 -16.19 -6.79 2.85
C LEU A 336 -16.53 -7.51 1.53
N ALA A 337 -15.54 -7.85 0.72
CA ALA A 337 -15.72 -8.53 -0.55
C ALA A 337 -16.41 -9.90 -0.38
N ILE A 338 -15.94 -10.72 0.56
CA ILE A 338 -16.57 -12.03 0.85
C ILE A 338 -18.01 -11.86 1.33
N THR A 339 -18.29 -10.84 2.14
CA THR A 339 -19.64 -10.56 2.62
C THR A 339 -20.57 -10.15 1.49
N LEU A 340 -20.10 -9.28 0.59
CA LEU A 340 -20.86 -8.88 -0.60
C LEU A 340 -21.12 -10.07 -1.53
N LEU A 341 -20.14 -10.94 -1.74
CA LEU A 341 -20.31 -12.17 -2.50
C LEU A 341 -21.39 -13.07 -1.89
N ARG A 342 -21.35 -13.27 -0.57
CA ARG A 342 -22.36 -14.07 0.16
C ARG A 342 -23.75 -13.44 0.11
N ILE A 343 -23.85 -12.11 0.20
CA ILE A 343 -25.13 -11.40 0.05
C ILE A 343 -25.65 -11.53 -1.40
N GLY A 344 -24.77 -11.45 -2.39
CA GLY A 344 -25.12 -11.64 -3.81
C GLY A 344 -25.62 -13.06 -4.09
N GLU A 345 -24.94 -14.07 -3.55
CA GLU A 345 -25.34 -15.47 -3.58
C GLU A 345 -26.72 -15.68 -2.94
N ALA A 346 -26.93 -15.14 -1.74
CA ALA A 346 -28.22 -15.24 -1.03
C ALA A 346 -29.37 -14.55 -1.78
N ASN A 347 -29.08 -13.49 -2.54
CA ASN A 347 -30.06 -12.78 -3.36
C ASN A 347 -30.22 -13.37 -4.77
N ALA A 348 -29.56 -14.49 -5.08
CA ALA A 348 -29.55 -15.11 -6.41
C ALA A 348 -29.27 -14.09 -7.53
N SER A 349 -28.46 -13.08 -7.22
CA SER A 349 -28.01 -12.06 -8.16
C SER A 349 -26.58 -12.43 -8.55
N PRO A 350 -26.37 -13.35 -9.51
CA PRO A 350 -25.03 -13.61 -10.00
C PRO A 350 -24.45 -12.29 -10.51
N LEU A 351 -23.17 -12.05 -10.22
CA LEU A 351 -22.42 -10.98 -10.88
C LEU A 351 -22.76 -11.07 -12.37
N PRO A 352 -23.26 -9.99 -13.01
CA PRO A 352 -23.59 -10.05 -14.42
C PRO A 352 -22.33 -10.53 -15.14
N PRO A 353 -22.40 -11.61 -15.94
CA PRO A 353 -21.22 -12.09 -16.63
C PRO A 353 -20.65 -10.93 -17.44
N LEU A 354 -19.33 -10.75 -17.36
CA LEU A 354 -18.59 -9.86 -18.25
C LEU A 354 -19.12 -10.09 -19.65
N GLN A 355 -19.73 -9.07 -20.25
CA GLN A 355 -20.22 -9.20 -21.61
C GLN A 355 -19.01 -9.60 -22.46
N PRO A 356 -19.01 -10.77 -23.13
CA PRO A 356 -17.94 -11.10 -24.04
C PRO A 356 -17.86 -9.95 -25.03
N HIS A 357 -16.67 -9.38 -25.13
CA HIS A 357 -16.26 -8.35 -26.06
C HIS A 357 -17.06 -8.56 -27.35
N GLN A 358 -18.03 -7.67 -27.60
CA GLN A 358 -18.67 -7.65 -28.90
C GLN A 358 -17.54 -7.41 -29.88
N LYS A 359 -17.13 -8.47 -30.59
CA LYS A 359 -16.33 -8.35 -31.81
C LYS A 359 -17.03 -7.27 -32.61
N LYS A 360 -16.43 -6.08 -32.67
CA LYS A 360 -16.80 -5.10 -33.69
C LYS A 360 -16.67 -5.85 -34.99
N CYS A 361 -17.81 -6.16 -35.61
CA CYS A 361 -17.84 -6.65 -36.97
C CYS A 361 -17.06 -5.61 -37.79
N PRO A 362 -15.99 -5.97 -38.52
CA PRO A 362 -15.25 -5.01 -39.32
C PRO A 362 -16.23 -4.33 -40.26
N ARG A 363 -16.38 -3.01 -40.12
CA ARG A 363 -17.34 -2.22 -40.89
C ARG A 363 -16.79 -1.92 -42.30
N ASP A 364 -16.15 -2.90 -42.94
CA ASP A 364 -15.43 -2.76 -44.21
C ASP A 364 -15.84 -3.80 -45.27
N GLN A 365 -17.04 -4.39 -45.19
CA GLN A 365 -17.55 -5.32 -46.23
C GLN A 365 -18.92 -4.96 -46.82
N LEU A 366 -19.42 -3.73 -46.62
CA LEU A 366 -20.67 -3.26 -47.27
C LEU A 366 -20.45 -2.28 -48.44
N LEU A 367 -19.27 -2.25 -49.05
CA LEU A 367 -18.97 -1.43 -50.24
C LEU A 367 -18.45 -2.22 -51.44
N TYR A 368 -18.89 -3.47 -51.64
CA TYR A 368 -18.55 -4.21 -52.87
C TYR A 368 -19.71 -4.98 -53.55
N THR A 369 -20.97 -4.67 -53.24
CA THR A 369 -22.11 -5.32 -53.90
C THR A 369 -23.16 -4.31 -54.40
N ARG A 370 -22.69 -3.28 -55.12
CA ARG A 370 -23.56 -2.48 -55.99
C ARG A 370 -22.82 -1.94 -57.22
N ARG A 371 -22.31 -2.85 -58.04
CA ARG A 371 -22.10 -2.66 -59.48
C ARG A 371 -22.26 -4.01 -60.17
N ASN A 372 -23.48 -4.29 -60.59
CA ASN A 372 -23.84 -4.79 -61.92
C ASN A 372 -25.36 -4.72 -62.03
#